data_AF-A0A418Y7L7-F1
#
_entry.id   AF-A0A418Y7L7-F1
#
_cell.length_a   1.000
_cell.length_b   1.000
_cell.length_c   1.000
_cell.angle_alpha   90.00
_cell.angle_beta   90.00
_cell.angle_gamma   90.00
#
_symmetry.space_group_name_H-M   'P 1'
#
loop_
_entity.id
_entity.type
_entity.pdbx_description
1 polymer ?
#
loop_
_entity_poly.entity_id
_entity_poly.type
_entity_poly.pdbx_seq_one_letter_code
_entity_poly.pdbx_strand_id
1 'polypeptide(L)'
;MNRRVSVPAGALVTEREQAPVSFVPTPSAPYRQHRKAASLMLEPGKPRIGLADQPPPEPVPLPYAFGARVLMWKQDPSVSEIGTRKAFLPGIVLAGPRDARIVYGEPGIAPVSPNAFGDFVTMPDTPQFDAVHTFAVVRQTLTMYQRALAGGDGETPLPWQWNSSIDTAPLEIFPHGLPNTMNAFYSRSQCCLKFGDFVPSGSAERVYTCRSFDIVSHEAGHAVLDGLKPDWLLADNPPQTGGLHEAFGDLTAIFLALSQLDQCEAIVAQTKARLHDKTFLADIAEQFGLALGRSNGLRNADNDITLSEAGTEVHAISQVFTGAIYDILADIFTHERDPALRDDAAVLHEVAGYLRGVLLRALIAAPDFGATYPDVVNEMLRIVGEDKRPAAYRNFIRNRFVAREVVASPLALTEDVPADARLAPGVRDAPGAVQDRRACCGTMNLAEYYGIDHVFDAEVQALAQWCAEHGRTGPAPSRDDEAAGGDRSAEDA
;
A
#
# COMPACT_ATOMS: atom_id res chain seq x y z
N MET A 1 -77.37 -3.87 18.78
CA MET A 1 -77.02 -5.29 18.70
C MET A 1 -75.93 -5.44 17.63
N ASN A 2 -74.65 -5.45 18.02
CA ASN A 2 -73.54 -5.74 17.11
C ASN A 2 -72.63 -6.75 17.81
N ARG A 3 -72.63 -8.00 17.31
CA ARG A 3 -71.82 -9.09 17.85
C ARG A 3 -70.38 -8.92 17.36
N ARG A 4 -69.45 -8.81 18.31
CA ARG A 4 -68.02 -9.04 18.12
C ARG A 4 -67.80 -10.54 17.87
N VAL A 5 -67.02 -10.88 16.85
CA VAL A 5 -66.39 -12.19 16.69
C VAL A 5 -64.88 -11.97 16.78
N SER A 6 -64.26 -12.55 17.80
CA SER A 6 -62.82 -12.59 18.00
C SER A 6 -62.25 -13.82 17.29
N VAL A 7 -61.18 -13.66 16.52
CA VAL A 7 -60.41 -14.75 15.89
C VAL A 7 -58.97 -14.67 16.41
N PRO A 8 -58.31 -15.79 16.77
CA PRO A 8 -57.05 -15.76 17.52
C PRO A 8 -55.85 -15.48 16.61
N ALA A 9 -54.86 -14.78 17.19
CA ALA A 9 -53.57 -14.49 16.59
C ALA A 9 -52.73 -15.78 16.47
N GLY A 10 -52.65 -16.33 15.25
CA GLY A 10 -51.61 -17.26 14.83
C GLY A 10 -50.62 -16.52 13.93
N ALA A 11 -49.35 -16.46 14.34
CA ALA A 11 -48.28 -15.81 13.61
C ALA A 11 -48.05 -16.49 12.25
N LEU A 12 -48.49 -15.82 11.17
CA LEU A 12 -48.01 -16.09 9.82
C LEU A 12 -46.68 -15.37 9.66
N VAL A 13 -45.58 -16.09 9.90
CA VAL A 13 -44.24 -15.71 9.46
C VAL A 13 -44.26 -15.82 7.94
N THR A 14 -44.39 -14.68 7.26
CA THR A 14 -44.08 -14.61 5.83
C THR A 14 -42.58 -14.81 5.67
N GLU A 15 -42.19 -15.96 5.10
CA GLU A 15 -40.84 -16.18 4.58
C GLU A 15 -40.48 -14.98 3.69
N ARG A 16 -39.49 -14.19 4.10
CA ARG A 16 -38.86 -13.24 3.19
C ARG A 16 -38.23 -14.06 2.07
N GLU A 17 -38.70 -13.82 0.84
CA GLU A 17 -38.14 -14.37 -0.39
C GLU A 17 -36.61 -14.30 -0.34
N GLN A 18 -35.97 -15.47 -0.32
CA GLN A 18 -34.53 -15.58 -0.50
C GLN A 18 -34.17 -15.01 -1.88
N ALA A 19 -33.11 -14.20 -1.91
CA ALA A 19 -32.63 -13.58 -3.14
C ALA A 19 -32.39 -14.64 -4.25
N PRO A 20 -32.57 -14.28 -5.53
CA PRO A 20 -32.42 -15.21 -6.65
C PRO A 20 -31.07 -15.95 -6.62
N VAL A 21 -31.12 -17.26 -6.86
CA VAL A 21 -29.98 -18.19 -6.83
C VAL A 21 -28.81 -17.77 -7.75
N SER A 22 -29.06 -16.87 -8.70
CA SER A 22 -28.05 -16.25 -9.58
C SER A 22 -27.01 -15.38 -8.85
N PHE A 23 -27.26 -14.97 -7.61
CA PHE A 23 -26.32 -14.17 -6.80
C PHE A 23 -25.39 -15.00 -5.90
N VAL A 24 -25.43 -16.34 -5.99
CA VAL A 24 -24.61 -17.23 -5.16
C VAL A 24 -23.48 -17.83 -6.00
N PRO A 25 -22.21 -17.41 -5.82
CA PRO A 25 -21.10 -18.01 -6.54
C PRO A 25 -20.98 -19.49 -6.18
N THR A 26 -21.05 -20.35 -7.19
CA THR A 26 -21.04 -21.81 -7.06
C THR A 26 -19.74 -22.38 -6.47
N PRO A 27 -19.77 -23.60 -5.89
CA PRO A 27 -20.93 -24.49 -5.81
C PRO A 27 -21.58 -24.45 -4.42
N SER A 28 -22.68 -23.71 -4.31
CA SER A 28 -23.56 -23.72 -3.12
C SER A 28 -24.12 -25.12 -2.86
N ALA A 29 -24.51 -25.41 -1.61
CA ALA A 29 -25.11 -26.70 -1.27
C ALA A 29 -26.35 -27.04 -2.15
N PRO A 30 -27.25 -26.09 -2.48
CA PRO A 30 -28.35 -26.32 -3.42
C PRO A 30 -27.85 -26.68 -4.83
N TYR A 31 -26.83 -25.98 -5.35
CA TYR A 31 -26.25 -26.31 -6.65
C TYR A 31 -25.60 -27.71 -6.65
N ARG A 32 -24.93 -28.09 -5.56
CA ARG A 32 -24.36 -29.44 -5.42
C ARG A 32 -25.43 -30.52 -5.36
N GLN A 33 -26.54 -30.27 -4.65
CA GLN A 33 -27.68 -31.18 -4.60
C GLN A 33 -28.37 -31.29 -5.97
N HIS A 34 -28.61 -30.16 -6.65
CA HIS A 34 -29.16 -30.14 -8.01
C HIS A 34 -28.24 -30.86 -9.00
N ARG A 35 -26.93 -30.60 -8.97
CA ARG A 35 -25.96 -31.30 -9.83
C ARG A 35 -25.90 -32.79 -9.53
N LYS A 36 -25.97 -33.19 -8.26
CA LYS A 36 -25.99 -34.61 -7.86
C LYS A 36 -27.28 -35.29 -8.31
N ALA A 37 -28.42 -34.61 -8.21
CA ALA A 37 -29.71 -35.08 -8.73
C ALA A 37 -29.72 -35.19 -10.27
N ALA A 38 -29.19 -34.20 -10.99
CA ALA A 38 -29.08 -34.21 -12.45
C ALA A 38 -28.09 -35.28 -12.95
N SER A 39 -26.98 -35.47 -12.24
CA SER A 39 -25.98 -36.52 -12.50
C SER A 39 -26.54 -37.95 -12.36
N LEU A 40 -27.62 -38.13 -11.60
CA LEU A 40 -28.31 -39.42 -11.46
C LEU A 40 -29.28 -39.71 -12.62
N MET A 41 -29.62 -38.68 -13.42
CA MET A 41 -30.55 -38.79 -14.55
C MET A 41 -29.87 -38.66 -15.92
N LEU A 42 -28.59 -38.33 -15.94
CA LEU A 42 -27.77 -38.30 -17.15
C LEU A 42 -27.15 -39.68 -17.36
N GLU A 43 -27.41 -40.32 -18.50
CA GLU A 43 -26.55 -41.42 -18.92
C GLU A 43 -25.11 -40.89 -19.05
N PRO A 44 -24.10 -41.65 -18.59
CA PRO A 44 -22.71 -41.24 -18.76
C PRO A 44 -22.45 -40.93 -20.23
N GLY A 45 -22.09 -39.68 -20.53
CA GLY A 45 -21.62 -39.34 -21.86
C GLY A 45 -20.47 -40.29 -22.23
N LYS A 46 -20.41 -40.72 -23.50
CA LYS A 46 -19.33 -41.59 -23.99
C LYS A 46 -17.99 -41.07 -23.46
N PRO A 47 -17.15 -41.91 -22.85
CA PRO A 47 -15.82 -41.49 -22.39
C PRO A 47 -15.12 -40.77 -23.54
N ARG A 48 -14.48 -39.63 -23.25
CA ARG A 48 -13.57 -39.01 -24.24
C ARG A 48 -12.44 -40.01 -24.48
N ILE A 49 -12.55 -40.76 -25.58
CA ILE A 49 -11.51 -41.67 -26.05
C ILE A 49 -10.29 -40.80 -26.39
N GLY A 50 -9.12 -41.11 -25.80
CA GLY A 50 -7.84 -40.43 -26.10
C GLY A 50 -7.14 -39.69 -24.95
N LEU A 51 -7.67 -39.69 -23.72
CA LEU A 51 -6.98 -39.09 -22.56
C LEU A 51 -5.91 -39.98 -21.92
N ALA A 52 -5.89 -41.28 -22.23
CA ALA A 52 -4.88 -42.21 -21.70
C ALA A 52 -3.47 -41.98 -22.29
N ASP A 53 -3.39 -41.33 -23.46
CA ASP A 53 -2.14 -41.02 -24.14
C ASP A 53 -1.69 -39.56 -23.91
N GLN A 54 -2.38 -38.79 -23.07
CA GLN A 54 -1.89 -37.46 -22.69
C GLN A 54 -0.83 -37.59 -21.60
N PRO A 55 0.30 -36.87 -21.71
CA PRO A 55 1.23 -36.77 -20.61
C PRO A 55 0.45 -36.30 -19.36
N PRO A 56 0.79 -36.82 -18.16
CA PRO A 56 0.14 -36.36 -16.94
C PRO A 56 0.25 -34.84 -16.87
N PRO A 57 -0.81 -34.13 -16.44
CA PRO A 57 -0.75 -32.69 -16.27
C PRO A 57 0.45 -32.35 -15.41
N GLU A 58 1.19 -31.30 -15.79
CA GLU A 58 2.34 -30.86 -15.01
C GLU A 58 1.91 -30.66 -13.55
N PRO A 59 2.65 -31.23 -12.58
CA PRO A 59 2.29 -31.07 -11.18
C PRO A 59 2.36 -29.57 -10.83
N VAL A 60 1.26 -29.03 -10.30
CA VAL A 60 1.25 -27.67 -9.76
C VAL A 60 2.29 -27.58 -8.65
N PRO A 61 3.26 -26.65 -8.70
CA PRO A 61 4.28 -26.55 -7.68
C PRO A 61 3.64 -26.34 -6.30
N LEU A 62 4.20 -27.01 -5.29
CA LEU A 62 3.62 -27.10 -3.93
C LEU A 62 3.32 -25.76 -3.22
N PRO A 63 3.99 -24.60 -3.46
CA PRO A 63 3.52 -23.34 -2.88
C PRO A 63 2.21 -22.81 -3.50
N TYR A 64 1.85 -23.25 -4.71
CA TYR A 64 0.63 -22.83 -5.42
C TYR A 64 -0.51 -23.87 -5.35
N ALA A 65 -0.23 -25.06 -4.82
CA ALA A 65 -1.22 -26.11 -4.60
C ALA A 65 -2.17 -25.81 -3.43
N PHE A 66 -1.83 -24.82 -2.59
CA PHE A 66 -2.58 -24.42 -1.40
C PHE A 66 -2.86 -22.91 -1.42
N GLY A 67 -3.94 -22.50 -0.78
CA GLY A 67 -4.31 -21.09 -0.63
C GLY A 67 -5.54 -20.93 0.26
N ALA A 68 -5.74 -19.71 0.74
CA ALA A 68 -6.88 -19.36 1.58
C ALA A 68 -7.78 -18.35 0.88
N ARG A 69 -9.10 -18.57 0.91
CA ARG A 69 -10.05 -17.52 0.57
C ARG A 69 -10.24 -16.60 1.76
N VAL A 70 -10.25 -15.31 1.51
CA VAL A 70 -10.51 -14.28 2.52
C VAL A 70 -11.69 -13.42 2.09
N LEU A 71 -12.42 -12.86 3.06
CA LEU A 71 -13.34 -11.75 2.80
C LEU A 71 -12.65 -10.45 3.20
N MET A 72 -12.72 -9.44 2.34
CA MET A 72 -12.02 -8.18 2.54
C MET A 72 -12.79 -7.00 1.94
N TRP A 73 -12.60 -5.78 2.46
CA TRP A 73 -13.07 -4.58 1.78
C TRP A 73 -12.35 -4.40 0.45
N LYS A 74 -13.09 -3.93 -0.56
CA LYS A 74 -12.48 -3.65 -1.87
C LYS A 74 -11.68 -2.36 -1.86
N GLN A 75 -12.22 -1.34 -1.19
CA GLN A 75 -11.63 -0.02 -0.94
C GLN A 75 -12.05 0.45 0.46
N ASP A 76 -11.79 1.70 0.83
CA ASP A 76 -12.37 2.36 2.00
C ASP A 76 -13.88 2.06 2.19
N PRO A 77 -14.37 1.79 3.42
CA PRO A 77 -15.77 1.45 3.68
C PRO A 77 -16.79 2.49 3.22
N SER A 78 -16.39 3.75 3.04
CA SER A 78 -17.23 4.81 2.48
C SER A 78 -17.53 4.63 0.98
N VAL A 79 -16.70 3.87 0.26
CA VAL A 79 -16.89 3.51 -1.17
C VAL A 79 -17.87 2.33 -1.29
N SER A 80 -19.10 2.56 -0.84
CA SER A 80 -20.13 1.53 -0.69
C SER A 80 -20.56 0.84 -2.00
N GLU A 81 -20.34 1.47 -3.15
CA GLU A 81 -20.73 0.95 -4.47
C GLU A 81 -20.09 -0.42 -4.79
N ILE A 82 -18.82 -0.60 -4.39
CA ILE A 82 -18.04 -1.79 -4.72
C ILE A 82 -17.96 -2.80 -3.56
N GLY A 83 -18.15 -2.33 -2.33
CA GLY A 83 -18.35 -3.16 -1.13
C GLY A 83 -17.17 -4.09 -0.77
N THR A 84 -17.50 -5.34 -0.41
CA THR A 84 -16.50 -6.37 -0.06
C THR A 84 -16.31 -7.38 -1.21
N ARG A 85 -15.15 -8.04 -1.23
CA ARG A 85 -14.85 -9.15 -2.14
C ARG A 85 -14.30 -10.35 -1.42
N LYS A 86 -14.50 -11.52 -2.04
CA LYS A 86 -13.69 -12.68 -1.74
C LYS A 86 -12.41 -12.62 -2.57
N ALA A 87 -11.27 -12.71 -1.92
CA ALA A 87 -9.98 -12.85 -2.59
C ALA A 87 -9.39 -14.23 -2.30
N PHE A 88 -8.62 -14.76 -3.25
CA PHE A 88 -7.82 -15.95 -3.03
C PHE A 88 -6.37 -15.53 -2.80
N LEU A 89 -5.80 -15.96 -1.67
CA LEU A 89 -4.40 -15.74 -1.33
C LEU A 89 -3.63 -17.04 -1.62
N PRO A 90 -2.79 -17.08 -2.68
CA PRO A 90 -1.95 -18.24 -2.95
C PRO A 90 -0.90 -18.43 -1.84
N GLY A 91 -0.61 -19.69 -1.52
CA GLY A 91 0.35 -20.05 -0.47
C GLY A 91 -0.32 -20.41 0.85
N ILE A 92 0.50 -20.90 1.79
CA ILE A 92 0.01 -21.34 3.10
C ILE A 92 -0.30 -20.12 3.97
N VAL A 93 -1.52 -20.06 4.50
CA VAL A 93 -1.96 -19.11 5.52
C VAL A 93 -2.39 -19.89 6.76
N LEU A 94 -1.76 -19.60 7.90
CA LEU A 94 -2.03 -20.26 9.18
C LEU A 94 -2.96 -19.40 10.06
N ALA A 95 -3.48 -19.96 11.14
CA ALA A 95 -4.31 -19.24 12.11
C ALA A 95 -3.58 -18.00 12.66
N GLY A 96 -4.33 -16.91 12.81
CA GLY A 96 -3.78 -15.58 13.05
C GLY A 96 -4.60 -14.49 12.37
N PRO A 97 -4.76 -14.45 11.04
CA PRO A 97 -3.98 -15.15 10.02
C PRO A 97 -2.50 -14.78 10.02
N ARG A 98 -1.63 -15.68 9.55
CA ARG A 98 -0.18 -15.42 9.40
C ARG A 98 0.47 -16.27 8.32
N ASP A 99 1.63 -15.83 7.87
CA ASP A 99 2.56 -16.61 7.06
C ASP A 99 4.01 -16.37 7.51
N ALA A 100 5.00 -16.79 6.72
CA ALA A 100 6.42 -16.64 7.06
C ALA A 100 6.93 -15.18 7.06
N ARG A 101 6.19 -14.25 6.46
CA ARG A 101 6.58 -12.85 6.26
C ARG A 101 5.75 -11.87 7.06
N ILE A 102 4.50 -12.23 7.38
CA ILE A 102 3.53 -11.37 8.06
C ILE A 102 2.87 -12.16 9.19
N VAL A 103 2.88 -11.60 10.39
CA VAL A 103 2.23 -12.17 11.57
C VAL A 103 1.35 -11.14 12.25
N TYR A 104 0.34 -11.59 12.98
CA TYR A 104 -0.43 -10.70 13.85
C TYR A 104 0.40 -10.30 15.07
N GLY A 105 0.26 -9.05 15.50
CA GLY A 105 0.95 -8.54 16.69
C GLY A 105 0.21 -8.86 18.01
N GLU A 106 0.96 -8.94 19.10
CA GLU A 106 0.43 -9.14 20.46
C GLU A 106 0.88 -8.01 21.43
N PRO A 107 -0.01 -7.50 22.32
CA PRO A 107 -1.43 -7.81 22.42
C PRO A 107 -2.22 -7.28 21.22
N GLY A 108 -3.29 -7.98 20.84
CA GLY A 108 -4.05 -7.63 19.66
C GLY A 108 -5.39 -8.37 19.57
N ILE A 109 -5.95 -8.40 18.37
CA ILE A 109 -7.17 -9.15 18.08
C ILE A 109 -6.89 -10.64 18.30
N ALA A 110 -7.81 -11.35 18.96
CA ALA A 110 -7.66 -12.78 19.20
C ALA A 110 -7.42 -13.55 17.87
N PRO A 111 -6.50 -14.52 17.84
CA PRO A 111 -6.13 -15.22 16.61
C PRO A 111 -7.33 -15.79 15.86
N VAL A 112 -7.48 -15.40 14.60
CA VAL A 112 -8.57 -15.90 13.75
C VAL A 112 -8.17 -17.27 13.21
N SER A 113 -9.00 -18.29 13.41
CA SER A 113 -8.76 -19.63 12.85
C SER A 113 -9.43 -19.77 11.47
N PRO A 114 -8.79 -20.47 10.51
CA PRO A 114 -9.45 -20.81 9.26
C PRO A 114 -10.60 -21.78 9.50
N ASN A 115 -11.57 -21.81 8.58
CA ASN A 115 -12.63 -22.81 8.57
C ASN A 115 -12.10 -24.18 8.08
N ALA A 116 -12.98 -25.18 7.99
CA ALA A 116 -12.63 -26.54 7.56
C ALA A 116 -12.03 -26.65 6.14
N PHE A 117 -12.14 -25.60 5.32
CA PHE A 117 -11.56 -25.52 3.97
C PHE A 117 -10.23 -24.73 3.94
N GLY A 118 -9.74 -24.24 5.08
CA GLY A 118 -8.56 -23.38 5.13
C GLY A 118 -8.85 -21.91 4.85
N ASP A 119 -10.13 -21.49 4.82
CA ASP A 119 -10.50 -20.12 4.47
C ASP A 119 -10.80 -19.23 5.69
N PHE A 120 -10.57 -17.92 5.54
CA PHE A 120 -10.86 -16.88 6.50
C PHE A 120 -12.01 -16.00 5.99
N VAL A 121 -13.24 -16.52 6.04
CA VAL A 121 -14.45 -15.77 5.65
C VAL A 121 -15.18 -15.35 6.92
N THR A 122 -14.89 -14.13 7.37
CA THR A 122 -15.42 -13.53 8.59
C THR A 122 -16.52 -12.53 8.27
N MET A 123 -17.38 -12.23 9.24
CA MET A 123 -18.43 -11.22 9.07
C MET A 123 -17.81 -9.82 9.02
N PRO A 124 -18.15 -8.97 8.02
CA PRO A 124 -17.71 -7.58 7.98
C PRO A 124 -17.99 -6.83 9.29
N ASP A 125 -17.21 -5.79 9.54
CA ASP A 125 -17.31 -4.91 10.71
C ASP A 125 -17.08 -5.58 12.07
N THR A 126 -16.41 -6.74 12.07
CA THR A 126 -15.96 -7.44 13.29
C THR A 126 -14.43 -7.36 13.44
N PRO A 127 -13.87 -7.43 14.67
CA PRO A 127 -12.42 -7.49 14.85
C PRO A 127 -11.76 -8.63 14.05
N GLN A 128 -12.42 -9.79 13.95
CA GLN A 128 -11.89 -10.92 13.18
C GLN A 128 -11.82 -10.60 11.67
N PHE A 129 -12.77 -9.82 11.16
CA PHE A 129 -12.69 -9.29 9.80
C PHE A 129 -11.57 -8.28 9.64
N ASP A 130 -11.43 -7.35 10.58
CA ASP A 130 -10.35 -6.35 10.55
C ASP A 130 -8.97 -7.03 10.51
N ALA A 131 -8.76 -8.09 11.30
CA ALA A 131 -7.54 -8.89 11.28
C ALA A 131 -7.29 -9.58 9.92
N VAL A 132 -8.33 -10.20 9.35
CA VAL A 132 -8.21 -10.90 8.06
C VAL A 132 -8.02 -9.95 6.89
N HIS A 133 -8.78 -8.85 6.86
CA HIS A 133 -8.69 -7.82 5.84
C HIS A 133 -7.32 -7.15 5.85
N THR A 134 -6.84 -6.72 7.02
CA THR A 134 -5.51 -6.07 7.16
C THR A 134 -4.40 -7.02 6.66
N PHE A 135 -4.39 -8.27 7.11
CA PHE A 135 -3.45 -9.27 6.64
C PHE A 135 -3.50 -9.46 5.12
N ALA A 136 -4.71 -9.58 4.57
CA ALA A 136 -4.90 -9.80 3.14
C ALA A 136 -4.36 -8.63 2.30
N VAL A 137 -4.60 -7.39 2.72
CA VAL A 137 -4.09 -6.20 2.02
C VAL A 137 -2.57 -6.16 2.07
N VAL A 138 -1.95 -6.31 3.24
CA VAL A 138 -0.47 -6.33 3.39
C VAL A 138 0.14 -7.46 2.54
N ARG A 139 -0.46 -8.65 2.56
CA ARG A 139 0.00 -9.79 1.75
C ARG A 139 -0.12 -9.52 0.25
N GLN A 140 -1.20 -8.88 -0.19
CA GLN A 140 -1.41 -8.49 -1.59
C GLN A 140 -0.40 -7.41 -2.01
N THR A 141 -0.12 -6.41 -1.16
CA THR A 141 0.93 -5.40 -1.41
C THR A 141 2.30 -6.05 -1.62
N LEU A 142 2.71 -6.93 -0.69
CA LEU A 142 3.99 -7.63 -0.79
C LEU A 142 4.06 -8.47 -2.08
N THR A 143 3.00 -9.22 -2.37
CA THR A 143 2.92 -10.07 -3.57
C THR A 143 2.98 -9.24 -4.86
N MET A 144 2.33 -8.07 -4.89
CA MET A 144 2.32 -7.16 -6.03
C MET A 144 3.75 -6.72 -6.38
N TYR A 145 4.53 -6.30 -5.39
CA TYR A 145 5.90 -5.85 -5.62
C TYR A 145 6.87 -7.00 -5.89
N GLN A 146 6.74 -8.14 -5.21
CA GLN A 146 7.52 -9.35 -5.52
C GLN A 146 7.34 -9.78 -6.97
N ARG A 147 6.10 -9.77 -7.48
CA ARG A 147 5.82 -10.08 -8.89
C ARG A 147 6.40 -9.04 -9.85
N ALA A 148 6.44 -7.77 -9.47
CA ALA A 148 7.04 -6.72 -10.28
C ALA A 148 8.57 -6.83 -10.38
N LEU A 149 9.22 -7.42 -9.36
CA LEU A 149 10.66 -7.68 -9.32
C LEU A 149 11.07 -9.09 -9.75
N ALA A 150 10.11 -10.01 -9.86
CA ALA A 150 10.35 -11.36 -10.34
C ALA A 150 10.77 -11.27 -11.81
N GLY A 151 12.05 -11.59 -12.08
CA GLY A 151 12.55 -11.83 -13.43
C GLY A 151 12.10 -13.21 -13.94
N GLY A 152 12.51 -13.56 -15.17
CA GLY A 152 12.20 -14.86 -15.77
C GLY A 152 12.77 -16.08 -15.00
N ASP A 153 13.65 -15.86 -14.02
CA ASP A 153 14.44 -16.91 -13.37
C ASP A 153 14.01 -17.24 -11.91
N GLY A 154 12.90 -16.68 -11.40
CA GLY A 154 12.32 -17.11 -10.11
C GLY A 154 11.73 -16.01 -9.22
N GLU A 155 11.30 -16.41 -8.02
CA GLU A 155 10.78 -15.52 -6.99
C GLU A 155 11.88 -14.60 -6.44
N THR A 156 11.69 -13.28 -6.52
CA THR A 156 12.58 -12.29 -5.89
C THR A 156 12.02 -11.93 -4.50
N PRO A 157 12.59 -12.43 -3.39
CA PRO A 157 12.10 -12.08 -2.07
C PRO A 157 12.46 -10.62 -1.75
N LEU A 158 11.45 -9.80 -1.48
CA LEU A 158 11.63 -8.47 -0.88
C LEU A 158 11.98 -8.62 0.59
N PRO A 159 13.14 -8.15 1.09
CA PRO A 159 13.46 -8.18 2.51
C PRO A 159 12.68 -7.08 3.27
N TRP A 160 12.40 -7.31 4.54
CA TRP A 160 12.15 -6.19 5.46
C TRP A 160 13.49 -5.57 5.87
N GLN A 161 13.53 -4.28 6.21
CA GLN A 161 14.79 -3.59 6.47
C GLN A 161 15.63 -4.28 7.57
N TRP A 162 14.98 -4.80 8.62
CA TRP A 162 15.64 -5.52 9.71
C TRP A 162 16.05 -6.96 9.37
N ASN A 163 15.68 -7.47 8.19
CA ASN A 163 16.07 -8.82 7.80
C ASN A 163 17.55 -8.89 7.41
N SER A 164 18.20 -9.99 7.79
CA SER A 164 19.60 -10.31 7.51
C SER A 164 19.77 -11.81 7.27
N SER A 165 21.02 -12.26 7.09
CA SER A 165 21.32 -13.70 6.97
C SER A 165 20.98 -14.53 8.21
N ILE A 166 20.80 -13.90 9.37
CA ILE A 166 20.52 -14.56 10.66
C ILE A 166 19.19 -14.16 11.27
N ASP A 167 18.61 -13.03 10.84
CA ASP A 167 17.31 -12.54 11.30
C ASP A 167 16.34 -12.46 10.12
N THR A 168 15.26 -13.23 10.19
CA THR A 168 14.20 -13.23 9.18
C THR A 168 12.85 -12.92 9.82
N ALA A 169 12.86 -12.15 10.91
CA ALA A 169 11.66 -11.78 11.65
C ALA A 169 10.59 -11.21 10.71
N PRO A 170 9.33 -11.67 10.84
CA PRO A 170 8.23 -11.18 10.03
C PRO A 170 7.82 -9.75 10.44
N LEU A 171 7.02 -9.11 9.59
CA LEU A 171 6.33 -7.87 9.91
C LEU A 171 5.12 -8.19 10.80
N GLU A 172 5.01 -7.53 11.95
CA GLU A 172 3.86 -7.63 12.83
C GLU A 172 2.76 -6.65 12.41
N ILE A 173 1.50 -7.08 12.40
CA ILE A 173 0.35 -6.20 12.10
C ILE A 173 -0.58 -6.07 13.30
N PHE A 174 -0.92 -4.83 13.66
CA PHE A 174 -1.83 -4.49 14.74
C PHE A 174 -3.03 -3.69 14.20
N PRO A 175 -4.10 -4.36 13.74
CA PRO A 175 -5.29 -3.68 13.20
C PRO A 175 -5.97 -2.73 14.20
N HIS A 176 -5.92 -3.05 15.50
CA HIS A 176 -6.39 -2.19 16.60
C HIS A 176 -5.21 -1.82 17.51
N GLY A 177 -4.11 -1.36 16.90
CA GLY A 177 -2.84 -1.08 17.58
C GLY A 177 -2.77 0.28 18.28
N LEU A 178 -3.63 1.24 17.89
CA LEU A 178 -3.65 2.60 18.44
C LEU A 178 -5.06 3.00 18.91
N PRO A 179 -5.52 2.50 20.07
CA PRO A 179 -6.86 2.79 20.57
C PRO A 179 -7.14 4.29 20.72
N ASN A 180 -8.28 4.76 20.21
CA ASN A 180 -8.70 6.18 20.27
C ASN A 180 -7.71 7.17 19.64
N THR A 181 -6.98 6.73 18.62
CA THR A 181 -5.98 7.54 17.91
C THR A 181 -6.37 7.68 16.45
N MET A 182 -6.44 8.92 15.97
CA MET A 182 -6.66 9.26 14.55
C MET A 182 -5.36 9.08 13.77
N ASN A 183 -4.90 7.83 13.59
CA ASN A 183 -3.62 7.58 12.93
C ASN A 183 -3.45 6.13 12.41
N ALA A 184 -2.45 5.93 11.57
CA ALA A 184 -1.87 4.64 11.21
C ALA A 184 -0.38 4.86 10.91
N PHE A 185 0.50 3.90 11.20
CA PHE A 185 1.92 4.04 10.84
C PHE A 185 2.66 2.71 10.69
N TYR A 186 3.73 2.75 9.91
CA TYR A 186 4.83 1.79 9.89
C TYR A 186 5.91 2.17 10.92
N SER A 187 6.50 1.18 11.59
CA SER A 187 7.67 1.38 12.45
C SER A 187 8.74 0.33 12.17
N ARG A 188 9.93 0.81 11.80
CA ARG A 188 11.12 -0.03 11.58
C ARG A 188 11.59 -0.66 12.89
N SER A 189 11.81 0.13 13.94
CA SER A 189 12.31 -0.38 15.23
C SER A 189 11.38 -1.37 15.92
N GLN A 190 10.07 -1.22 15.72
CA GLN A 190 9.07 -2.15 16.27
C GLN A 190 8.70 -3.27 15.31
N CYS A 191 9.28 -3.30 14.10
CA CYS A 191 9.01 -4.30 13.06
C CYS A 191 7.50 -4.45 12.75
N CYS A 192 6.74 -3.35 12.75
CA CYS A 192 5.27 -3.45 12.76
C CYS A 192 4.52 -2.37 11.98
N LEU A 193 3.28 -2.71 11.62
CA LEU A 193 2.23 -1.76 11.22
C LEU A 193 1.21 -1.61 12.34
N LYS A 194 0.85 -0.37 12.69
CA LYS A 194 -0.14 -0.07 13.73
C LYS A 194 -1.24 0.81 13.18
N PHE A 195 -2.48 0.38 13.39
CA PHE A 195 -3.66 1.08 12.93
C PHE A 195 -4.51 1.54 14.12
N GLY A 196 -5.00 2.76 14.04
CA GLY A 196 -5.85 3.36 15.05
C GLY A 196 -7.34 3.29 14.75
N ASP A 197 -8.09 3.73 15.74
CA ASP A 197 -9.54 3.83 15.67
C ASP A 197 -10.00 5.04 16.47
N PHE A 198 -11.09 5.67 16.04
CA PHE A 198 -11.60 6.89 16.68
C PHE A 198 -13.07 7.13 16.34
N VAL A 199 -13.72 7.97 17.14
CA VAL A 199 -15.09 8.45 16.86
C VAL A 199 -14.97 9.87 16.32
N PRO A 200 -15.31 10.13 15.04
CA PRO A 200 -15.28 11.47 14.48
C PRO A 200 -16.20 12.43 15.26
N SER A 201 -15.84 13.71 15.30
CA SER A 201 -16.66 14.72 15.98
C SER A 201 -18.06 14.79 15.36
N GLY A 202 -19.10 14.65 16.17
CA GLY A 202 -20.49 14.67 15.70
C GLY A 202 -20.98 13.36 15.06
N SER A 203 -20.16 12.30 15.05
CA SER A 203 -20.56 10.94 14.64
C SER A 203 -20.81 10.05 15.85
N ALA A 204 -21.69 9.05 15.68
CA ALA A 204 -21.86 7.95 16.63
C ALA A 204 -21.05 6.70 16.22
N GLU A 205 -20.58 6.64 14.98
CA GLU A 205 -19.87 5.49 14.43
C GLU A 205 -18.36 5.65 14.60
N ARG A 206 -17.72 4.55 15.01
CA ARG A 206 -16.26 4.48 15.15
C ARG A 206 -15.65 4.11 13.80
N VAL A 207 -14.66 4.90 13.39
CA VAL A 207 -13.81 4.65 12.23
C VAL A 207 -12.60 3.83 12.67
N TYR A 208 -12.22 2.85 11.84
CA TYR A 208 -11.04 2.02 12.04
C TYR A 208 -10.16 2.14 10.81
N THR A 209 -8.94 2.65 10.98
CA THR A 209 -8.05 2.94 9.84
C THR A 209 -7.59 1.67 9.14
N CYS A 210 -7.55 0.54 9.85
CA CYS A 210 -7.27 -0.78 9.30
C CYS A 210 -8.32 -1.31 8.32
N ARG A 211 -9.52 -0.70 8.25
CA ARG A 211 -10.56 -1.08 7.28
C ARG A 211 -10.40 -0.40 5.93
N SER A 212 -9.59 0.64 5.86
CA SER A 212 -9.30 1.36 4.64
C SER A 212 -8.20 0.61 3.88
N PHE A 213 -8.57 0.09 2.71
CA PHE A 213 -7.68 -0.70 1.85
C PHE A 213 -6.42 0.09 1.47
N ASP A 214 -6.63 1.35 1.13
CA ASP A 214 -5.63 2.32 0.77
C ASP A 214 -4.71 2.71 1.95
N ILE A 215 -5.23 3.01 3.16
CA ILE A 215 -4.37 3.25 4.34
C ILE A 215 -3.51 2.01 4.63
N VAL A 216 -4.10 0.81 4.68
CA VAL A 216 -3.32 -0.41 4.97
C VAL A 216 -2.24 -0.65 3.92
N SER A 217 -2.55 -0.41 2.65
CA SER A 217 -1.59 -0.55 1.57
C SER A 217 -0.50 0.53 1.57
N HIS A 218 -0.83 1.76 1.98
CA HIS A 218 0.10 2.88 2.13
C HIS A 218 1.15 2.55 3.20
N GLU A 219 0.72 2.11 4.38
CA GLU A 219 1.63 1.73 5.48
C GLU A 219 2.49 0.50 5.13
N ALA A 220 1.90 -0.48 4.43
CA ALA A 220 2.66 -1.61 3.90
C ALA A 220 3.67 -1.16 2.82
N GLY A 221 3.36 -0.11 2.07
CA GLY A 221 4.24 0.55 1.12
C GLY A 221 5.49 1.11 1.80
N HIS A 222 5.36 1.78 2.94
CA HIS A 222 6.52 2.23 3.72
C HIS A 222 7.44 1.07 4.11
N ALA A 223 6.89 -0.03 4.62
CA ALA A 223 7.69 -1.22 4.98
C ALA A 223 8.44 -1.82 3.78
N VAL A 224 7.82 -1.83 2.60
CA VAL A 224 8.46 -2.30 1.35
C VAL A 224 9.56 -1.34 0.90
N LEU A 225 9.29 -0.03 0.89
CA LEU A 225 10.28 0.96 0.50
C LEU A 225 11.47 0.93 1.44
N ASP A 226 11.23 0.77 2.73
CA ASP A 226 12.27 0.73 3.75
C ASP A 226 13.22 -0.47 3.56
N GLY A 227 12.69 -1.61 3.13
CA GLY A 227 13.50 -2.77 2.76
C GLY A 227 14.34 -2.57 1.49
N LEU A 228 13.97 -1.63 0.61
CA LEU A 228 14.63 -1.35 -0.66
C LEU A 228 15.59 -0.15 -0.59
N LYS A 229 15.21 0.90 0.13
CA LYS A 229 15.88 2.21 0.26
C LYS A 229 15.81 2.68 1.72
N PRO A 230 16.50 1.98 2.64
CA PRO A 230 16.41 2.27 4.08
C PRO A 230 16.81 3.69 4.44
N ASP A 231 17.80 4.26 3.76
CA ASP A 231 18.33 5.57 4.12
C ASP A 231 17.36 6.71 3.75
N TRP A 232 16.31 6.45 2.97
CA TRP A 232 15.28 7.47 2.64
C TRP A 232 14.39 7.84 3.84
N LEU A 233 14.38 7.02 4.89
CA LEU A 233 13.59 7.28 6.11
C LEU A 233 14.25 8.34 7.02
N LEU A 234 15.56 8.60 6.84
CA LEU A 234 16.36 9.48 7.71
C LEU A 234 15.99 10.96 7.54
N ALA A 235 15.98 11.71 8.64
CA ALA A 235 15.51 13.10 8.69
C ALA A 235 16.45 14.13 8.07
N ASP A 236 17.72 13.77 7.87
CA ASP A 236 18.76 14.58 7.24
C ASP A 236 18.73 14.54 5.71
N ASN A 237 17.85 13.73 5.11
CA ASN A 237 17.56 13.81 3.69
C ASN A 237 16.88 15.14 3.31
N PRO A 238 17.01 15.57 2.03
CA PRO A 238 16.30 16.74 1.54
C PRO A 238 14.77 16.53 1.50
N PRO A 239 13.97 17.61 1.45
CA PRO A 239 12.51 17.57 1.37
C PRO A 239 11.96 16.60 0.32
N GLN A 240 12.54 16.59 -0.88
CA GLN A 240 12.08 15.69 -1.96
C GLN A 240 12.24 14.21 -1.62
N THR A 241 13.24 13.79 -0.86
CA THR A 241 13.36 12.36 -0.48
C THR A 241 12.24 11.95 0.47
N GLY A 242 11.89 12.81 1.45
CA GLY A 242 10.72 12.58 2.30
C GLY A 242 9.41 12.59 1.51
N GLY A 243 9.32 13.47 0.50
CA GLY A 243 8.24 13.48 -0.48
C GLY A 243 8.12 12.20 -1.30
N LEU A 244 9.24 11.64 -1.76
CA LEU A 244 9.28 10.35 -2.45
C LEU A 244 8.79 9.21 -1.54
N HIS A 245 9.16 9.26 -0.26
CA HIS A 245 8.75 8.25 0.72
C HIS A 245 7.23 8.22 0.90
N GLU A 246 6.60 9.38 1.10
CA GLU A 246 5.14 9.52 1.21
C GLU A 246 4.42 9.24 -0.13
N ALA A 247 4.99 9.70 -1.24
CA ALA A 247 4.43 9.44 -2.57
C ALA A 247 4.42 7.94 -2.88
N PHE A 248 5.44 7.19 -2.43
CA PHE A 248 5.45 5.73 -2.58
C PHE A 248 4.31 5.05 -1.82
N GLY A 249 3.95 5.52 -0.63
CA GLY A 249 2.79 5.03 0.10
C GLY A 249 1.48 5.26 -0.70
N ASP A 250 1.24 6.48 -1.16
CA ASP A 250 0.04 6.82 -1.95
C ASP A 250 -0.03 6.03 -3.27
N LEU A 251 1.10 5.95 -3.99
CA LEU A 251 1.18 5.20 -5.24
C LEU A 251 1.07 3.69 -5.03
N THR A 252 1.50 3.17 -3.89
CA THR A 252 1.26 1.76 -3.52
C THR A 252 -0.22 1.47 -3.45
N ALA A 253 -1.02 2.35 -2.84
CA ALA A 253 -2.47 2.21 -2.76
C ALA A 253 -3.14 2.21 -4.13
N ILE A 254 -2.77 3.18 -4.98
CA ILE A 254 -3.27 3.30 -6.35
C ILE A 254 -2.92 2.05 -7.17
N PHE A 255 -1.66 1.64 -7.18
CA PHE A 255 -1.24 0.46 -7.96
C PHE A 255 -1.81 -0.84 -7.41
N LEU A 256 -2.01 -0.94 -6.10
CA LEU A 256 -2.66 -2.12 -5.52
C LEU A 256 -4.13 -2.18 -5.94
N ALA A 257 -4.87 -1.07 -5.90
CA ALA A 257 -6.24 -1.02 -6.41
C ALA A 257 -6.29 -1.44 -7.89
N LEU A 258 -5.40 -0.89 -8.73
CA LEU A 258 -5.32 -1.21 -10.16
C LEU A 258 -4.76 -2.61 -10.47
N SER A 259 -4.23 -3.33 -9.48
CA SER A 259 -3.88 -4.75 -9.61
C SER A 259 -5.09 -5.69 -9.43
N GLN A 260 -6.27 -5.13 -9.11
CA GLN A 260 -7.51 -5.86 -8.96
C GLN A 260 -8.41 -5.56 -10.16
N LEU A 261 -8.65 -6.55 -11.02
CA LEU A 261 -9.44 -6.35 -12.25
C LEU A 261 -10.86 -5.83 -11.95
N ASP A 262 -11.48 -6.27 -10.87
CA ASP A 262 -12.82 -5.81 -10.48
C ASP A 262 -12.84 -4.33 -10.05
N GLN A 263 -11.70 -3.79 -9.59
CA GLN A 263 -11.54 -2.36 -9.35
C GLN A 263 -11.33 -1.60 -10.65
N CYS A 264 -10.52 -2.11 -11.58
CA CYS A 264 -10.35 -1.51 -12.90
C CYS A 264 -11.70 -1.39 -13.63
N GLU A 265 -12.54 -2.43 -13.58
CA GLU A 265 -13.89 -2.41 -14.13
C GLU A 265 -14.76 -1.31 -13.49
N ALA A 266 -14.74 -1.19 -12.17
CA ALA A 266 -15.49 -0.16 -11.45
C ALA A 266 -15.03 1.26 -11.82
N ILE A 267 -13.71 1.49 -11.90
CA ILE A 267 -13.12 2.79 -12.29
C ILE A 267 -13.53 3.16 -13.72
N VAL A 268 -13.40 2.21 -14.66
CA VAL A 268 -13.81 2.41 -16.06
C VAL A 268 -15.30 2.74 -16.15
N ALA A 269 -16.15 2.03 -15.40
CA ALA A 269 -17.59 2.28 -15.38
C ALA A 269 -17.94 3.65 -14.79
N GLN A 270 -17.31 4.02 -13.66
CA GLN A 270 -17.55 5.28 -12.95
C GLN A 270 -17.12 6.49 -13.78
N THR A 271 -15.98 6.38 -14.47
CA THR A 271 -15.35 7.49 -15.19
C THR A 271 -15.63 7.49 -16.70
N LYS A 272 -16.32 6.47 -17.21
CA LYS A 272 -16.41 6.20 -18.65
C LYS A 272 -15.01 6.15 -19.29
N ALA A 273 -14.07 5.53 -18.58
CA ALA A 273 -12.65 5.43 -18.91
C ALA A 273 -11.93 6.79 -19.11
N ARG A 274 -12.33 7.83 -18.37
CA ARG A 274 -11.63 9.11 -18.31
C ARG A 274 -11.09 9.34 -16.89
N LEU A 275 -9.83 8.99 -16.63
CA LEU A 275 -9.31 8.93 -15.25
C LEU A 275 -9.29 10.26 -14.48
N HIS A 276 -9.45 11.40 -15.17
CA HIS A 276 -9.61 12.73 -14.54
C HIS A 276 -11.08 13.08 -14.22
N ASP A 277 -12.03 12.20 -14.53
CA ASP A 277 -13.37 12.29 -13.94
C ASP A 277 -13.30 11.80 -12.48
N LYS A 278 -14.14 12.36 -11.61
CA LYS A 278 -14.16 12.01 -10.17
C LYS A 278 -14.26 10.50 -9.96
N THR A 279 -13.29 9.95 -9.21
CA THR A 279 -13.20 8.52 -8.91
C THR A 279 -12.62 8.27 -7.52
N PHE A 280 -12.99 7.15 -6.91
CA PHE A 280 -12.41 6.67 -5.64
C PHE A 280 -10.92 6.29 -5.76
N LEU A 281 -10.39 6.14 -6.98
CA LEU A 281 -8.97 5.84 -7.17
C LEU A 281 -8.08 7.04 -6.83
N ALA A 282 -8.54 8.25 -7.14
CA ALA A 282 -7.76 9.47 -6.96
C ALA A 282 -7.83 9.99 -5.51
N ASP A 283 -8.92 9.73 -4.80
CA ASP A 283 -9.08 10.14 -3.41
C ASP A 283 -8.40 9.11 -2.49
N ILE A 284 -7.41 9.56 -1.70
CA ILE A 284 -6.71 8.71 -0.72
C ILE A 284 -7.29 8.97 0.67
N ALA A 285 -7.68 7.91 1.35
CA ALA A 285 -8.24 7.80 2.69
C ALA A 285 -9.56 8.57 2.83
N GLU A 286 -10.58 8.22 2.02
CA GLU A 286 -11.82 8.98 1.92
C GLU A 286 -12.57 9.09 3.26
N GLN A 287 -12.83 7.98 3.95
CA GLN A 287 -13.56 8.02 5.23
C GLN A 287 -12.77 8.79 6.29
N PHE A 288 -11.44 8.68 6.28
CA PHE A 288 -10.59 9.43 7.21
C PHE A 288 -10.65 10.94 6.91
N GLY A 289 -10.49 11.34 5.64
CA GLY A 289 -10.57 12.73 5.21
C GLY A 289 -11.91 13.37 5.58
N LEU A 290 -13.01 12.67 5.26
CA LEU A 290 -14.36 13.09 5.64
C LEU A 290 -14.53 13.20 7.15
N ALA A 291 -13.98 12.26 7.93
CA ALA A 291 -14.02 12.29 9.39
C ALA A 291 -13.26 13.48 10.00
N LEU A 292 -12.27 14.02 9.28
CA LEU A 292 -11.58 15.27 9.64
C LEU A 292 -12.25 16.53 9.06
N GLY A 293 -13.41 16.41 8.40
CA GLY A 293 -14.14 17.52 7.82
C GLY A 293 -13.63 18.01 6.47
N ARG A 294 -12.85 17.19 5.74
CA ARG A 294 -12.42 17.49 4.36
C ARG A 294 -13.55 17.16 3.38
N SER A 295 -13.53 17.81 2.20
CA SER A 295 -14.52 17.56 1.14
C SER A 295 -14.20 16.36 0.25
N ASN A 296 -13.00 15.81 0.40
CA ASN A 296 -12.43 14.65 -0.29
C ASN A 296 -11.65 13.79 0.72
N GLY A 297 -10.82 12.87 0.24
CA GLY A 297 -9.87 12.14 1.10
C GLY A 297 -8.84 13.03 1.80
N LEU A 298 -7.90 12.41 2.51
CA LEU A 298 -6.75 13.11 3.06
C LEU A 298 -5.91 13.78 1.96
N ARG A 299 -5.80 13.13 0.79
CA ARG A 299 -5.10 13.67 -0.39
C ARG A 299 -5.88 13.28 -1.64
N ASN A 300 -5.56 13.95 -2.75
CA ASN A 300 -6.10 13.61 -4.06
C ASN A 300 -4.97 13.54 -5.10
N ALA A 301 -4.84 12.40 -5.78
CA ALA A 301 -3.82 12.15 -6.78
C ALA A 301 -4.08 12.87 -8.11
N ASP A 302 -5.33 13.27 -8.39
CA ASP A 302 -5.71 14.12 -9.52
C ASP A 302 -5.64 15.60 -9.11
N ASN A 303 -4.42 16.14 -9.05
CA ASN A 303 -4.13 17.50 -8.62
C ASN A 303 -3.10 18.19 -9.53
N ASP A 304 -3.00 19.52 -9.45
CA ASP A 304 -2.08 20.32 -10.25
C ASP A 304 -0.91 20.94 -9.47
N ILE A 305 -0.63 20.45 -8.25
CA ILE A 305 0.34 21.07 -7.34
C ILE A 305 1.74 21.03 -7.97
N THR A 306 2.41 22.18 -7.98
CA THR A 306 3.81 22.29 -8.45
C THR A 306 4.80 22.27 -7.29
N LEU A 307 6.08 22.02 -7.61
CA LEU A 307 7.13 22.00 -6.59
C LEU A 307 7.30 23.34 -5.86
N SER A 308 7.06 24.47 -6.54
CA SER A 308 7.11 25.81 -5.92
C SER A 308 5.96 26.07 -4.93
N GLU A 309 4.84 25.35 -5.06
CA GLU A 309 3.65 25.53 -4.23
C GLU A 309 3.63 24.63 -2.99
N ALA A 310 4.32 23.49 -3.05
CA ALA A 310 4.12 22.41 -2.09
C ALA A 310 4.82 22.60 -0.74
N GLY A 311 5.85 23.46 -0.67
CA GLY A 311 6.66 23.63 0.54
C GLY A 311 7.50 22.40 0.88
N THR A 312 7.89 22.24 2.14
CA THR A 312 8.77 21.16 2.61
C THR A 312 8.07 20.13 3.50
N GLU A 313 6.76 20.26 3.70
CA GLU A 313 5.99 19.25 4.45
C GLU A 313 5.86 18.00 3.61
N VAL A 314 6.25 16.85 4.18
CA VAL A 314 6.48 15.60 3.45
C VAL A 314 5.25 15.10 2.70
N HIS A 315 4.03 15.27 3.23
CA HIS A 315 2.81 14.91 2.51
C HIS A 315 2.38 15.96 1.50
N ALA A 316 2.63 17.24 1.78
CA ALA A 316 2.33 18.31 0.84
C ALA A 316 3.19 18.18 -0.42
N ILE A 317 4.51 18.02 -0.25
CA ILE A 317 5.47 17.87 -1.35
C ILE A 317 5.31 16.53 -2.08
N SER A 318 4.85 15.47 -1.42
CA SER A 318 4.60 14.18 -2.08
C SER A 318 3.49 14.24 -3.13
N GLN A 319 2.47 15.09 -2.94
CA GLN A 319 1.37 15.23 -3.89
C GLN A 319 1.82 15.69 -5.29
N VAL A 320 2.94 16.42 -5.37
CA VAL A 320 3.57 16.80 -6.65
C VAL A 320 3.97 15.54 -7.43
N PHE A 321 4.67 14.61 -6.78
CA PHE A 321 5.15 13.40 -7.43
C PHE A 321 4.02 12.40 -7.68
N THR A 322 3.14 12.18 -6.69
CA THR A 322 1.96 11.34 -6.82
C THR A 322 1.07 11.80 -7.98
N GLY A 323 0.79 13.10 -8.08
CA GLY A 323 -0.04 13.65 -9.13
C GLY A 323 0.61 13.62 -10.52
N ALA A 324 1.93 13.72 -10.61
CA ALA A 324 2.63 13.51 -11.89
C ALA A 324 2.47 12.06 -12.37
N ILE A 325 2.65 11.08 -11.49
CA ILE A 325 2.52 9.66 -11.84
C ILE A 325 1.07 9.31 -12.19
N TYR A 326 0.08 9.90 -11.52
CA TYR A 326 -1.33 9.73 -11.85
C TYR A 326 -1.66 10.26 -13.26
N ASP A 327 -1.18 11.47 -13.60
CA ASP A 327 -1.34 12.01 -14.95
C ASP A 327 -0.65 11.13 -16.01
N ILE A 328 0.55 10.62 -15.72
CA ILE A 328 1.30 9.73 -16.63
C ILE A 328 0.53 8.42 -16.84
N LEU A 329 -0.09 7.88 -15.78
CA LEU A 329 -0.98 6.72 -15.88
C LEU A 329 -2.15 7.01 -16.82
N ALA A 330 -2.82 8.16 -16.65
CA ALA A 330 -3.95 8.58 -17.48
C ALA A 330 -3.57 8.82 -18.94
N ASP A 331 -2.41 9.42 -19.19
CA ASP A 331 -1.88 9.64 -20.54
C ASP A 331 -1.57 8.33 -21.25
N ILE A 332 -0.84 7.42 -20.57
CA ILE A 332 -0.51 6.11 -21.14
C ILE A 332 -1.78 5.29 -21.36
N PHE A 333 -2.71 5.30 -20.41
CA PHE A 333 -3.99 4.61 -20.56
C PHE A 333 -4.73 5.12 -21.78
N THR A 334 -4.90 6.44 -21.90
CA THR A 334 -5.56 7.07 -23.06
C THR A 334 -4.86 6.72 -24.37
N HIS A 335 -3.53 6.65 -24.38
CA HIS A 335 -2.73 6.28 -25.55
C HIS A 335 -2.92 4.82 -25.98
N GLU A 336 -2.98 3.89 -25.03
CA GLU A 336 -3.05 2.44 -25.28
C GLU A 336 -4.48 1.93 -25.53
N ARG A 337 -5.49 2.75 -25.22
CA ARG A 337 -6.89 2.40 -25.40
C ARG A 337 -7.25 2.22 -26.87
N ASP A 338 -7.90 1.10 -27.14
CA ASP A 338 -8.62 0.84 -28.37
C ASP A 338 -9.91 0.08 -28.03
N PRO A 339 -11.00 0.78 -27.70
CA PRO A 339 -12.24 0.14 -27.25
C PRO A 339 -12.92 -0.71 -28.34
N ALA A 340 -12.45 -0.65 -29.59
CA ALA A 340 -12.92 -1.53 -30.65
C ALA A 340 -12.25 -2.92 -30.60
N LEU A 341 -11.06 -3.03 -29.99
CA LEU A 341 -10.24 -4.25 -29.99
C LEU A 341 -9.92 -4.79 -28.60
N ARG A 342 -9.94 -3.94 -27.57
CA ARG A 342 -9.47 -4.26 -26.22
C ARG A 342 -10.46 -3.78 -25.18
N ASP A 343 -10.56 -4.54 -24.08
CA ASP A 343 -11.33 -4.15 -22.92
C ASP A 343 -10.59 -3.06 -22.12
N ASP A 344 -11.26 -1.95 -21.80
CA ASP A 344 -10.64 -0.80 -21.13
C ASP A 344 -10.13 -1.16 -19.73
N ALA A 345 -10.77 -2.06 -18.99
CA ALA A 345 -10.32 -2.45 -17.66
C ALA A 345 -9.05 -3.32 -17.74
N ALA A 346 -8.96 -4.21 -18.73
CA ALA A 346 -7.74 -4.97 -19.01
C ALA A 346 -6.57 -4.05 -19.42
N VAL A 347 -6.82 -3.06 -20.28
CA VAL A 347 -5.81 -2.06 -20.67
C VAL A 347 -5.33 -1.27 -19.45
N LEU A 348 -6.26 -0.80 -18.60
CA LEU A 348 -5.92 -0.06 -17.38
C LEU A 348 -5.04 -0.89 -16.44
N HIS A 349 -5.40 -2.15 -16.21
CA HIS A 349 -4.63 -3.08 -15.40
C HIS A 349 -3.20 -3.30 -15.95
N GLU A 350 -3.07 -3.50 -17.27
CA GLU A 350 -1.76 -3.68 -17.92
C GLU A 350 -0.89 -2.42 -17.83
N VAL A 351 -1.47 -1.25 -18.12
CA VAL A 351 -0.77 0.04 -18.06
C VAL A 351 -0.31 0.34 -16.65
N ALA A 352 -1.16 0.15 -15.65
CA ALA A 352 -0.81 0.31 -14.24
C ALA A 352 0.31 -0.65 -13.81
N GLY A 353 0.22 -1.92 -14.24
CA GLY A 353 1.26 -2.92 -13.99
C GLY A 353 2.62 -2.54 -14.57
N TYR A 354 2.63 -2.03 -15.81
CA TYR A 354 3.85 -1.56 -16.46
C TYR A 354 4.43 -0.31 -15.77
N LEU A 355 3.61 0.72 -15.54
CA LEU A 355 4.07 1.97 -14.91
C LEU A 355 4.59 1.73 -13.49
N ARG A 356 3.92 0.88 -12.69
CA ARG A 356 4.43 0.42 -11.39
C ARG A 356 5.83 -0.20 -11.52
N GLY A 357 6.03 -1.06 -12.51
CA GLY A 357 7.32 -1.73 -12.74
C GLY A 357 8.42 -0.76 -13.18
N VAL A 358 8.10 0.27 -13.98
CA VAL A 358 9.02 1.36 -14.31
C VAL A 358 9.38 2.16 -13.07
N LEU A 359 8.38 2.60 -12.30
CA LEU A 359 8.59 3.40 -11.10
C LEU A 359 9.43 2.66 -10.06
N LEU A 360 9.10 1.39 -9.77
CA LEU A 360 9.84 0.59 -8.79
C LEU A 360 11.32 0.43 -9.16
N ARG A 361 11.62 0.12 -10.43
CA ARG A 361 13.00 0.04 -10.92
C ARG A 361 13.70 1.40 -10.86
N ALA A 362 13.00 2.48 -11.17
CA ALA A 362 13.55 3.83 -11.12
C ALA A 362 13.90 4.26 -9.69
N LEU A 363 13.03 3.97 -8.73
CA LEU A 363 13.27 4.21 -7.30
C LEU A 363 14.46 3.38 -6.81
N ILE A 364 14.56 2.09 -7.18
CA ILE A 364 15.71 1.24 -6.84
C ILE A 364 17.02 1.77 -7.43
N ALA A 365 16.98 2.33 -8.65
CA ALA A 365 18.16 2.88 -9.33
C ALA A 365 18.55 4.28 -8.83
N ALA A 366 17.65 5.02 -8.19
CA ALA A 366 17.93 6.33 -7.62
C ALA A 366 18.94 6.26 -6.46
N PRO A 367 19.61 7.37 -6.08
CA PRO A 367 20.59 7.38 -4.99
C PRO A 367 20.04 6.80 -3.69
N ASP A 368 20.87 6.07 -2.93
CA ASP A 368 20.46 5.51 -1.64
C ASP A 368 20.21 6.58 -0.58
N PHE A 369 20.84 7.76 -0.71
CA PHE A 369 20.63 8.91 0.16
C PHE A 369 20.51 10.18 -0.70
N GLY A 370 19.67 11.13 -0.27
CA GLY A 370 19.55 12.42 -0.94
C GLY A 370 18.88 12.37 -2.31
N ALA A 371 18.10 11.32 -2.61
CA ALA A 371 17.42 11.18 -3.88
C ALA A 371 16.41 12.30 -4.10
N THR A 372 16.45 12.91 -5.28
CA THR A 372 15.52 13.96 -5.69
C THR A 372 14.51 13.44 -6.71
N TYR A 373 13.42 14.17 -6.93
CA TYR A 373 12.43 13.80 -7.95
C TYR A 373 13.07 13.67 -9.35
N PRO A 374 13.93 14.60 -9.81
CA PRO A 374 14.65 14.45 -11.08
C PRO A 374 15.48 13.18 -11.22
N ASP A 375 16.05 12.65 -10.13
CA ASP A 375 16.81 11.40 -10.20
C ASP A 375 15.91 10.24 -10.60
N VAL A 376 14.74 10.11 -9.95
CA VAL A 376 13.74 9.08 -10.28
C VAL A 376 13.18 9.30 -11.69
N VAL A 377 12.85 10.53 -12.07
CA VAL A 377 12.33 10.84 -13.42
C VAL A 377 13.30 10.42 -14.51
N ASN A 378 14.59 10.72 -14.35
CA ASN A 378 15.61 10.33 -15.32
C ASN A 378 15.76 8.82 -15.43
N GLU A 379 15.70 8.09 -14.32
CA GLU A 379 15.70 6.63 -14.35
C GLU A 379 14.44 6.08 -15.04
N MET A 380 13.26 6.65 -14.81
CA MET A 380 12.04 6.27 -15.53
C MET A 380 12.18 6.45 -17.05
N LEU A 381 12.77 7.57 -17.51
CA LEU A 381 13.00 7.83 -18.93
C LEU A 381 13.95 6.79 -19.55
N ARG A 382 15.07 6.51 -18.87
CA ARG A 382 16.05 5.50 -19.29
C ARG A 382 15.39 4.12 -19.41
N ILE A 383 14.67 3.71 -18.37
CA ILE A 383 13.99 2.42 -18.29
C ILE A 383 12.95 2.25 -19.41
N VAL A 384 12.13 3.27 -19.68
CA VAL A 384 11.14 3.23 -20.77
C VAL A 384 11.82 3.11 -22.13
N GLY A 385 13.00 3.72 -22.30
CA GLY A 385 13.86 3.52 -23.47
C GLY A 385 14.35 2.08 -23.62
N GLU A 386 14.87 1.49 -22.54
CA GLU A 386 15.38 0.11 -22.50
C GLU A 386 14.28 -0.93 -22.74
N ASP A 387 13.09 -0.68 -22.20
CA ASP A 387 11.89 -1.50 -22.42
C ASP A 387 11.33 -1.36 -23.85
N LYS A 388 11.94 -0.49 -24.68
CA LYS A 388 11.59 -0.24 -26.08
C LYS A 388 10.13 0.18 -26.28
N ARG A 389 9.58 0.91 -25.32
CA ARG A 389 8.23 1.48 -25.44
C ARG A 389 8.22 2.67 -26.42
N PRO A 390 7.03 3.02 -26.97
CA PRO A 390 6.87 4.18 -27.83
C PRO A 390 7.42 5.47 -27.20
N ALA A 391 7.95 6.37 -28.02
CA ALA A 391 8.49 7.65 -27.55
C ALA A 391 7.46 8.49 -26.76
N ALA A 392 6.16 8.33 -27.10
CA ALA A 392 5.05 8.93 -26.39
C ALA A 392 5.11 8.73 -24.86
N TYR A 393 5.53 7.55 -24.38
CA TYR A 393 5.65 7.29 -22.94
C TYR A 393 6.68 8.20 -22.26
N ARG A 394 7.86 8.37 -22.87
CA ARG A 394 8.88 9.29 -22.37
C ARG A 394 8.41 10.74 -22.43
N ASN A 395 7.65 11.08 -23.47
CA ASN A 395 7.07 12.42 -23.59
C ASN A 395 6.04 12.69 -22.50
N PHE A 396 5.15 11.73 -22.17
CA PHE A 396 4.19 11.87 -21.07
C PHE A 396 4.93 12.07 -19.75
N ILE A 397 5.92 11.22 -19.45
CA ILE A 397 6.77 11.36 -18.25
C ILE A 397 7.38 12.76 -18.18
N ARG A 398 8.12 13.17 -19.23
CA ARG A 398 8.71 14.52 -19.27
C ARG A 398 7.64 15.59 -19.07
N ASN A 399 6.56 15.58 -19.87
CA ASN A 399 5.61 16.67 -19.93
C ASN A 399 4.92 16.88 -18.58
N ARG A 400 4.53 15.80 -17.89
CA ARG A 400 3.89 15.89 -16.57
C ARG A 400 4.84 16.37 -15.48
N PHE A 401 6.10 15.91 -15.50
CA PHE A 401 7.10 16.41 -14.56
C PHE A 401 7.60 17.84 -14.88
N VAL A 402 7.53 18.28 -16.13
CA VAL A 402 7.77 19.69 -16.50
C VAL A 402 6.62 20.57 -16.01
N ALA A 403 5.37 20.15 -16.21
CA ALA A 403 4.19 20.88 -15.77
C ALA A 403 4.17 21.12 -14.25
N ARG A 404 4.80 20.21 -13.49
CA ARG A 404 4.95 20.31 -12.03
C ARG A 404 6.28 20.89 -11.55
N GLU A 405 7.05 21.47 -12.46
CA GLU A 405 8.34 22.13 -12.20
C GLU A 405 9.43 21.21 -11.64
N VAL A 406 9.26 19.90 -11.76
CA VAL A 406 10.23 18.91 -11.27
C VAL A 406 11.47 18.87 -12.15
N VAL A 407 11.28 18.81 -13.48
CA VAL A 407 12.37 18.80 -14.46
C VAL A 407 12.19 19.93 -15.48
N ALA A 408 13.30 20.42 -16.03
CA ALA A 408 13.31 21.32 -17.17
C ALA A 408 13.42 20.53 -18.47
N SER A 409 12.62 20.88 -19.48
CA SER A 409 12.78 20.33 -20.82
C SER A 409 13.72 21.19 -21.67
N PRO A 410 14.78 20.61 -22.26
CA PRO A 410 15.63 21.31 -23.23
C PRO A 410 15.00 21.37 -24.63
N LEU A 411 13.91 20.62 -24.87
CA LEU A 411 13.21 20.51 -26.15
C LEU A 411 11.79 21.07 -26.04
N ALA A 412 11.15 21.41 -27.17
CA ALA A 412 9.73 21.72 -27.13
C ALA A 412 8.92 20.49 -26.67
N LEU A 413 7.82 20.71 -25.94
CA LEU A 413 7.01 19.61 -25.38
C LEU A 413 6.30 18.76 -26.45
N THR A 414 6.29 19.24 -27.69
CA THR A 414 5.80 18.53 -28.89
C THR A 414 6.84 17.61 -29.52
N GLU A 415 8.12 17.76 -29.18
CA GLU A 415 9.22 16.95 -29.71
C GLU A 415 9.46 15.70 -28.85
N ASP A 416 9.92 14.63 -29.49
CA ASP A 416 10.23 13.37 -28.81
C ASP A 416 11.49 13.49 -27.94
N VAL A 417 11.41 12.96 -26.72
CA VAL A 417 12.58 12.85 -25.83
C VAL A 417 13.46 11.66 -26.26
N PRO A 418 14.75 11.90 -26.56
CA PRO A 418 15.72 10.84 -26.81
C PRO A 418 15.79 9.86 -25.64
N ALA A 419 16.05 8.58 -25.93
CA ALA A 419 16.07 7.54 -24.89
C ALA A 419 17.23 7.71 -23.88
N ASP A 420 18.30 8.39 -24.28
CA ASP A 420 19.48 8.71 -23.48
C ASP A 420 19.44 10.13 -22.88
N ALA A 421 18.33 10.85 -23.05
CA ALA A 421 18.22 12.21 -22.52
C ALA A 421 18.20 12.22 -21.00
N ARG A 422 18.95 13.15 -20.41
CA ARG A 422 18.91 13.45 -18.98
C ARG A 422 18.41 14.87 -18.79
N LEU A 423 17.30 15.00 -18.06
CA LEU A 423 16.66 16.28 -17.80
C LEU A 423 17.27 16.92 -16.56
N ALA A 424 17.52 18.22 -16.64
CA ALA A 424 17.95 19.02 -15.50
C ALA A 424 16.77 19.24 -14.54
N PRO A 425 17.02 19.45 -13.24
CA PRO A 425 15.98 19.88 -12.31
C PRO A 425 15.33 21.19 -12.76
N GLY A 426 14.00 21.30 -12.64
CA GLY A 426 13.27 22.55 -12.86
C GLY A 426 13.43 23.47 -11.65
N VAL A 427 12.80 23.08 -10.55
CA VAL A 427 12.95 23.69 -9.22
C VAL A 427 13.79 22.76 -8.33
N ARG A 428 14.60 23.36 -7.46
CA ARG A 428 15.47 22.66 -6.50
C ARG A 428 15.05 23.04 -5.09
N ASP A 429 15.22 22.11 -4.17
CA ASP A 429 15.12 22.41 -2.75
C ASP A 429 16.13 23.52 -2.38
N ALA A 430 15.73 24.42 -1.49
CA ALA A 430 16.63 25.46 -1.02
C ALA A 430 17.87 24.83 -0.35
N PRO A 431 19.07 25.44 -0.46
CA PRO A 431 20.26 24.91 0.20
C PRO A 431 20.03 24.74 1.71
N GLY A 432 20.23 23.52 2.22
CA GLY A 432 19.99 23.19 3.64
C GLY A 432 18.52 23.13 4.04
N ALA A 433 17.57 23.07 3.09
CA ALA A 433 16.18 22.83 3.40
C ALA A 433 16.01 21.51 4.16
N VAL A 434 15.17 21.55 5.19
CA VAL A 434 14.85 20.39 6.03
C VAL A 434 13.43 19.93 5.77
N GLN A 435 13.20 18.63 5.96
CA GLN A 435 11.86 18.05 5.91
C GLN A 435 10.99 18.59 7.04
N ASP A 436 9.79 19.05 6.74
CA ASP A 436 8.76 19.26 7.75
C ASP A 436 7.92 17.98 7.88
N ARG A 437 8.10 17.28 9.01
CA ARG A 437 7.43 15.99 9.29
C ARG A 437 6.28 16.12 10.29
N ARG A 438 5.93 17.34 10.72
CA ARG A 438 4.98 17.57 11.82
C ARG A 438 3.59 16.96 11.61
N ALA A 439 3.16 16.82 10.35
CA ALA A 439 1.89 16.18 10.03
C ALA A 439 2.03 14.68 9.73
N CYS A 440 3.25 14.13 9.58
CA CYS A 440 3.53 12.71 9.30
C CYS A 440 2.87 11.79 10.33
N CYS A 441 2.33 10.68 9.83
CA CYS A 441 1.54 9.71 10.58
C CYS A 441 2.33 8.96 11.68
N GLY A 442 3.61 9.26 11.87
CA GLY A 442 4.46 8.62 12.89
C GLY A 442 5.61 7.86 12.25
N THR A 443 5.41 7.37 11.02
CA THR A 443 6.40 6.59 10.25
C THR A 443 7.75 7.28 10.14
N MET A 444 7.78 8.60 9.95
CA MET A 444 9.02 9.39 9.85
C MET A 444 9.29 10.27 11.09
N ASN A 445 8.46 10.19 12.13
CA ASN A 445 8.54 11.07 13.31
C ASN A 445 9.22 10.42 14.53
N LEU A 446 9.66 9.15 14.44
CA LEU A 446 10.37 8.51 15.55
C LEU A 446 11.74 9.16 15.77
N ALA A 447 12.11 9.32 17.05
CA ALA A 447 13.33 10.01 17.50
C ALA A 447 14.61 9.45 16.87
N GLU A 448 14.66 8.14 16.66
CA GLU A 448 15.76 7.40 16.00
C GLU A 448 16.08 7.92 14.59
N TYR A 449 15.13 8.51 13.87
CA TYR A 449 15.38 9.03 12.52
C TYR A 449 16.03 10.41 12.49
N TYR A 450 16.13 11.08 13.63
CA TYR A 450 16.81 12.37 13.78
C TYR A 450 18.30 12.22 14.10
N GLY A 451 18.83 11.00 13.97
CA GLY A 451 20.23 10.69 14.21
C GLY A 451 20.67 10.89 15.66
N ILE A 452 19.75 11.03 16.62
CA ILE A 452 19.99 11.39 18.04
C ILE A 452 21.00 10.48 18.74
N ASP A 453 21.34 9.33 18.15
CA ASP A 453 22.40 8.44 18.62
C ASP A 453 23.75 9.16 18.84
N HIS A 454 24.07 10.22 18.09
CA HIS A 454 25.26 11.04 18.35
C HIS A 454 25.22 11.81 19.68
N VAL A 455 24.02 12.10 20.21
CA VAL A 455 23.84 12.69 21.54
C VAL A 455 24.14 11.63 22.62
N PHE A 456 23.73 10.38 22.37
CA PHE A 456 24.07 9.27 23.26
C PHE A 456 25.56 8.94 23.19
N ASP A 457 26.24 9.11 22.06
CA ASP A 457 27.69 8.86 21.97
C ASP A 457 28.49 9.68 22.97
N ALA A 458 28.12 10.94 23.19
CA ALA A 458 28.75 11.79 24.21
C ALA A 458 28.46 11.29 25.64
N GLU A 459 27.22 10.91 25.93
CA GLU A 459 26.82 10.35 27.22
C GLU A 459 27.46 8.99 27.50
N VAL A 460 27.54 8.13 26.48
CA VAL A 460 28.17 6.80 26.52
C VAL A 460 29.67 6.94 26.68
N GLN A 461 30.31 7.90 26.00
CA GLN A 461 31.72 8.20 26.20
C GLN A 461 32.00 8.76 27.60
N ALA A 462 31.16 9.66 28.10
CA ALA A 462 31.27 10.18 29.47
C ALA A 462 31.08 9.06 30.51
N LEU A 463 30.10 8.17 30.31
CA LEU A 463 29.89 6.99 31.15
C LEU A 463 31.07 6.01 31.06
N ALA A 464 31.64 5.81 29.87
CA ALA A 464 32.79 4.95 29.67
C ALA A 464 34.05 5.52 30.36
N GLN A 465 34.27 6.83 30.27
CA GLN A 465 35.35 7.53 30.99
C GLN A 465 35.15 7.41 32.50
N TRP A 466 33.95 7.72 33.00
CA TRP A 466 33.64 7.60 34.42
C TRP A 466 33.81 6.16 34.94
N CYS A 467 33.33 5.15 34.19
CA CYS A 467 33.50 3.73 34.52
C CYS A 467 34.97 3.30 34.52
N ALA A 468 35.78 3.84 33.61
CA ALA A 468 37.22 3.55 33.55
C ALA A 468 37.96 4.12 34.78
N GLU A 469 37.53 5.28 35.27
CA GLU A 469 38.12 5.95 36.43
C GLU A 469 37.65 5.38 37.77
N HIS A 470 36.39 4.95 37.88
CA HIS A 470 35.75 4.62 39.17
C HIS A 470 35.32 3.15 39.31
N GLY A 471 35.40 2.35 38.23
CA GLY A 471 34.93 0.98 38.20
C GLY A 471 33.40 0.86 38.29
N ARG A 472 32.88 -0.39 38.22
CA ARG A 472 31.44 -0.67 38.10
C ARG A 472 30.60 -0.25 39.33
N THR A 473 31.22 0.06 40.46
CA THR A 473 30.55 0.41 41.73
C THR A 473 31.00 1.77 42.27
N GLY A 474 31.49 2.66 41.41
CA GLY A 474 31.88 4.02 41.80
C GLY A 474 30.73 4.85 42.38
N PRO A 475 31.02 5.91 43.16
CA PRO A 475 30.00 6.81 43.70
C PRO A 475 29.37 7.68 42.59
N ALA A 476 28.05 7.85 42.60
CA ALA A 476 27.35 8.63 41.57
C ALA A 476 27.96 10.03 41.40
N PRO A 477 28.16 10.51 40.15
CA PRO A 477 28.74 11.83 39.90
C PRO A 477 27.87 12.93 40.53
N SER A 478 28.52 13.92 41.16
CA SER A 478 27.83 15.10 41.69
C SER A 478 27.44 16.04 40.55
N ARG A 479 26.24 16.64 40.65
CA ARG A 479 25.67 17.58 39.65
C ARG A 479 26.54 18.79 39.30
N ASP A 480 27.60 19.05 40.05
CA ASP A 480 28.47 20.22 39.87
C ASP A 480 29.59 20.00 38.83
N ASP A 481 29.85 18.77 38.39
CA ASP A 481 30.95 18.45 37.45
C ASP A 481 30.59 18.60 35.96
N GLU A 482 29.29 18.65 35.61
CA GLU A 482 28.83 18.78 34.20
C GLU A 482 29.16 20.15 33.57
N ALA A 483 29.42 21.18 34.37
CA ALA A 483 29.63 22.54 33.87
C ALA A 483 31.07 22.85 33.40
N ALA A 484 32.04 21.95 33.61
CA ALA A 484 33.45 22.24 33.37
C ALA A 484 33.99 21.82 31.98
N GLY A 485 33.20 21.16 31.14
CA GLY A 485 33.64 20.62 29.84
C GLY A 485 33.41 21.51 28.61
N GLY A 486 32.71 22.64 28.76
CA GLY A 486 32.42 23.56 27.66
C GLY A 486 33.42 24.72 27.59
N ASP A 487 34.11 24.82 26.45
CA ASP A 487 34.85 25.99 25.97
C ASP A 487 36.31 26.17 26.45
N ARG A 488 37.26 25.66 25.64
CA ARG A 488 38.59 26.27 25.46
C ARG A 488 39.12 26.01 24.06
N SER A 489 38.78 26.89 23.11
CA SER A 489 39.67 27.18 21.98
C SER A 489 39.34 28.51 21.32
N ALA A 490 39.82 29.60 21.95
CA ALA A 490 40.16 30.85 21.26
C ALA A 490 41.09 31.65 22.18
N GLU A 491 42.41 31.49 22.00
CA GLU A 491 43.40 32.57 22.06
C GLU A 491 44.83 32.02 21.82
N ASP A 492 45.60 32.80 21.07
CA ASP A 492 47.03 32.77 20.76
C ASP A 492 47.62 31.89 19.63
N ALA A 493 48.17 32.64 18.65
CA ALA A 493 49.09 32.37 17.52
C ALA A 493 48.50 32.01 16.15
#